data_AF-A0A3M0WSE6-F1
#
_entry.id   AF-A0A3M0WSE6-F1
#
_cell.length_a   1.000
_cell.length_b   1.000
_cell.length_c   1.000
_cell.angle_alpha   90.00
_cell.angle_beta   90.00
_cell.angle_gamma   90.00
#
_symmetry.space_group_name_H-M   'P 1'
#
loop_
_entity.id
_entity.type
_entity.pdbx_description
1 polymer ?
#
loop_
_entity_poly.entity_id
_entity_poly.type
_entity_poly.pdbx_seq_one_letter_code
_entity_poly.pdbx_strand_id
1 'polypeptide(L)'
;MLAMTRNRLSAKATVLALAAGIAAIGTTGAGAATRDYSCPASARIAASAPAGWMSVVRVLRLTGTGVIGGKMRCEYGPARLERPVPRGYACRVTAPGRFRCTSTAPSPVVRRGTVFLRNSYTIDLDTGRVGGGGADLWLHAITRSNRRFEVAKPALRMSWVRRGTDCRTVRNFPRRQMGVTAIGPRHKLCVLTTGGNVASVTVQRITPSGVQIEYVTKRR
;
A
#
# COMPACT_ATOMS: atom_id res chain seq x y z
N MET A 1 -68.45 33.78 -20.45
CA MET A 1 -67.75 34.98 -20.94
C MET A 1 -66.86 35.50 -19.80
N LEU A 2 -65.56 35.67 -20.08
CA LEU A 2 -64.59 36.65 -19.53
C LEU A 2 -64.59 36.93 -18.01
N ALA A 3 -63.48 37.02 -17.29
CA ALA A 3 -62.07 36.98 -17.64
C ALA A 3 -61.24 36.78 -16.36
N MET A 4 -60.04 36.25 -16.58
CA MET A 4 -58.88 36.26 -15.70
C MET A 4 -58.63 37.62 -15.00
N THR A 5 -58.21 37.58 -13.73
CA THR A 5 -57.12 38.45 -13.28
C THR A 5 -56.25 37.74 -12.23
N ARG A 6 -55.01 37.48 -12.63
CA ARG A 6 -53.90 36.95 -11.83
C ARG A 6 -53.34 38.09 -10.97
N ASN A 7 -53.15 37.88 -9.67
CA ASN A 7 -52.25 38.70 -8.88
C ASN A 7 -51.10 37.85 -8.32
N ARG A 8 -49.90 38.22 -8.78
CA ARG A 8 -48.59 37.71 -8.39
C ARG A 8 -48.15 38.42 -7.12
N LEU A 9 -47.75 37.67 -6.09
CA LEU A 9 -46.88 38.15 -5.00
C LEU A 9 -45.81 37.06 -4.82
N SER A 10 -44.70 37.19 -5.54
CA SER A 10 -43.45 37.82 -5.07
C SER A 10 -42.72 36.94 -4.06
N ALA A 11 -41.81 36.14 -4.62
CA ALA A 11 -40.87 35.30 -3.92
C ALA A 11 -39.90 36.15 -3.09
N LYS A 12 -39.84 35.92 -1.78
CA LYS A 12 -38.66 36.19 -0.98
C LYS A 12 -38.08 34.85 -0.53
N ALA A 13 -37.24 34.30 -1.40
CA ALA A 13 -36.38 33.17 -1.07
C ALA A 13 -35.27 33.66 -0.14
N THR A 14 -35.48 33.50 1.17
CA THR A 14 -34.41 33.73 2.14
C THR A 14 -33.53 32.48 2.18
N VAL A 15 -32.37 32.62 1.55
CA VAL A 15 -31.24 31.70 1.56
C VAL A 15 -30.72 31.58 3.00
N LEU A 16 -30.92 30.43 3.64
CA LEU A 16 -30.10 29.99 4.77
C LEU A 16 -29.19 28.86 4.29
N ALA A 17 -27.99 29.25 3.84
CA ALA A 17 -26.91 28.31 3.62
C ALA A 17 -26.31 27.95 4.98
N LEU A 18 -26.75 26.83 5.57
CA LEU A 18 -26.04 26.21 6.69
C LEU A 18 -24.77 25.56 6.12
N ALA A 19 -23.65 26.27 6.22
CA ALA A 19 -22.32 25.73 5.96
C ALA A 19 -22.02 24.67 7.03
N ALA A 20 -22.23 23.40 6.70
CA ALA A 20 -21.72 22.29 7.48
C ALA A 20 -20.19 22.30 7.39
N GLY A 21 -19.56 22.80 8.46
CA GLY A 21 -18.11 22.74 8.65
C GLY A 21 -17.64 21.30 8.61
N ILE A 22 -17.02 20.91 7.49
CA ILE A 22 -16.32 19.65 7.35
C ILE A 22 -15.08 19.74 8.24
N ALA A 23 -15.17 19.19 9.45
CA ALA A 23 -13.99 18.84 10.22
C ALA A 23 -13.27 17.72 9.46
N ALA A 24 -12.34 18.11 8.60
CA ALA A 24 -11.39 17.20 7.99
C ALA A 24 -10.52 16.65 9.13
N ILE A 25 -10.95 15.54 9.72
CA ILE A 25 -10.06 14.68 10.50
C ILE A 25 -9.04 14.17 9.49
N GLY A 26 -7.91 14.88 9.43
CA GLY A 26 -6.75 14.48 8.67
C GLY A 26 -6.38 13.08 9.11
N THR A 27 -6.71 12.10 8.29
CA THR A 27 -6.23 10.73 8.47
C THR A 27 -4.72 10.78 8.25
N THR A 28 -3.95 10.92 9.32
CA THR A 28 -2.52 10.64 9.28
C THR A 28 -2.37 9.20 8.80
N GLY A 29 -1.96 9.04 7.55
CA GLY A 29 -1.72 7.74 6.96
C GLY A 29 -0.67 7.01 7.79
N ALA A 30 -1.04 5.89 8.41
CA ALA A 30 -0.09 4.97 9.02
C ALA A 30 0.60 4.21 7.88
N GLY A 31 1.41 4.92 7.09
CA GLY A 31 2.38 4.28 6.21
C GLY A 31 3.34 3.49 7.09
N ALA A 32 3.77 2.31 6.62
CA ALA A 32 4.83 1.59 7.35
C ALA A 32 5.99 2.54 7.58
N ALA A 33 6.34 2.75 8.84
CA ALA A 33 7.41 3.64 9.22
C ALA A 33 8.68 3.24 8.46
N THR A 34 9.17 4.16 7.64
CA THR A 34 10.45 4.04 6.94
C THR A 34 11.47 4.90 7.64
N ARG A 35 12.67 4.37 7.79
CA ARG A 35 13.83 5.11 8.31
C ARG A 35 14.97 4.98 7.30
N ASP A 36 15.50 6.12 6.88
CA ASP A 36 16.65 6.16 5.99
C ASP A 36 17.91 6.44 6.82
N TYR A 37 19.00 5.74 6.50
CA TYR A 37 20.30 5.93 7.13
C TYR A 37 21.35 6.12 6.05
N SER A 38 22.36 6.95 6.33
CA SER A 38 23.46 7.22 5.43
C SER A 38 24.81 6.96 6.08
N CYS A 39 25.71 6.34 5.32
CA CYS A 39 27.12 6.34 5.63
C CYS A 39 27.70 7.73 5.36
N PRO A 40 28.59 8.25 6.22
CA PRO A 40 29.45 9.37 5.88
C PRO A 40 30.21 9.10 4.57
N ALA A 41 30.37 10.10 3.70
CA ALA A 41 31.17 9.93 2.48
C ALA A 41 32.65 9.64 2.79
N SER A 42 33.12 10.15 3.93
CA SER A 42 34.42 9.85 4.52
C SER A 42 34.29 9.68 6.03
N ALA A 43 35.19 8.90 6.62
CA ALA A 43 35.28 8.70 8.05
C ALA A 43 36.71 8.93 8.54
N ARG A 44 36.87 9.61 9.68
CA ARG A 44 38.12 9.68 10.42
C ARG A 44 38.22 8.44 11.28
N ILE A 45 39.18 7.57 10.95
CA ILE A 45 39.37 6.30 11.65
C ILE A 45 40.76 6.33 12.29
N ALA A 46 40.76 6.24 13.62
CA ALA A 46 41.95 6.05 14.42
C ALA A 46 42.22 4.55 14.54
N ALA A 47 43.43 4.12 14.20
CA ALA A 47 43.91 2.81 14.60
C ALA A 47 44.55 2.95 15.99
N SER A 48 44.19 2.06 16.92
CA SER A 48 44.84 1.99 18.22
C SER A 48 46.29 1.57 18.03
N ALA A 49 47.23 2.44 18.39
CA ALA A 49 48.65 2.10 18.38
C ALA A 49 49.03 1.34 19.67
N PRO A 50 50.02 0.43 19.62
CA PRO A 50 50.62 -0.15 20.82
C PRO A 50 51.21 0.91 21.75
N ALA A 51 51.43 0.57 23.03
CA ALA A 51 52.03 1.48 24.00
C ALA A 51 53.38 2.04 23.51
N GLY A 52 53.59 3.35 23.66
CA GLY A 52 54.80 4.05 23.22
C GLY A 52 54.79 4.58 21.78
N TRP A 53 53.73 4.31 21.00
CA TRP A 53 53.59 4.78 19.61
C TRP A 53 52.46 5.81 19.46
N MET A 54 52.58 6.71 18.48
CA MET A 54 51.54 7.67 18.15
C MET A 54 50.44 7.04 17.29
N SER A 55 49.18 7.21 17.68
CA SER A 55 48.02 6.85 16.85
C SER A 55 47.89 7.80 15.66
N VAL A 56 47.80 7.24 14.45
CA VAL A 56 47.57 8.02 13.22
C VAL A 56 46.08 8.01 12.89
N VAL A 57 45.48 9.19 12.73
CA VAL A 57 44.11 9.33 12.23
C VAL A 57 44.15 9.39 10.70
N ARG A 58 43.50 8.44 10.03
CA ARG A 58 43.34 8.48 8.56
C ARG A 58 41.91 8.86 8.19
N VAL A 59 41.77 9.70 7.17
CA VAL A 59 40.49 9.97 6.52
C VAL A 59 40.33 8.97 5.40
N LEU A 60 39.39 8.03 5.55
CA LEU A 60 39.10 7.01 4.55
C LEU A 60 37.79 7.32 3.86
N ARG A 61 37.71 7.04 2.55
CA ARG A 61 36.49 7.20 1.75
C ARG A 61 35.65 5.93 1.80
N LEU A 62 34.35 6.07 1.66
CA LEU A 62 33.43 4.95 1.59
C LEU A 62 33.75 4.08 0.37
N THR A 63 34.02 2.79 0.59
CA THR A 63 34.31 1.80 -0.44
C THR A 63 33.18 0.80 -0.64
N GLY A 64 32.31 0.62 0.36
CA GLY A 64 31.24 -0.38 0.30
C GLY A 64 30.14 -0.19 1.33
N THR A 65 29.00 -0.84 1.11
CA THR A 65 27.89 -0.89 2.06
C THR A 65 27.17 -2.23 2.03
N GLY A 66 26.75 -2.71 3.19
CA GLY A 66 26.02 -3.98 3.30
C GLY A 66 25.12 -4.07 4.52
N VAL A 67 24.20 -5.04 4.52
CA VAL A 67 23.41 -5.43 5.69
C VAL A 67 23.74 -6.88 6.01
N ILE A 68 24.50 -7.13 7.08
CA ILE A 68 25.09 -8.43 7.40
C ILE A 68 24.88 -8.72 8.89
N GLY A 69 24.35 -9.89 9.23
CA GLY A 69 24.15 -10.31 10.63
C GLY A 69 23.30 -9.36 11.46
N GLY A 70 22.26 -8.75 10.85
CA GLY A 70 21.41 -7.78 11.54
C GLY A 70 22.05 -6.41 11.80
N LYS A 71 23.14 -6.08 11.09
CA LYS A 71 23.83 -4.78 11.18
C LYS A 71 23.92 -4.13 9.80
N MET A 72 23.77 -2.81 9.76
CA MET A 72 24.13 -1.98 8.61
C MET A 72 25.63 -1.69 8.70
N ARG A 73 26.37 -1.90 7.61
CA ARG A 73 27.82 -1.77 7.54
C ARG A 73 28.23 -0.76 6.46
N CYS A 74 29.06 0.19 6.84
CA CYS A 74 29.77 1.11 5.95
C CYS A 74 31.24 0.71 5.92
N GLU A 75 31.79 0.45 4.74
CA GLU A 75 33.16 -0.01 4.55
C GLU A 75 34.03 1.15 4.08
N TYR A 76 35.20 1.30 4.69
CA TYR A 76 36.17 2.35 4.41
C TYR A 76 37.55 1.70 4.26
N GLY A 77 37.77 1.02 3.13
CA GLY A 77 38.98 0.21 2.90
C GLY A 77 39.12 -0.90 3.96
N PRO A 78 40.20 -0.93 4.77
CA PRO A 78 40.39 -1.96 5.80
C PRO A 78 39.51 -1.76 7.04
N ALA A 79 38.83 -0.63 7.17
CA ALA A 79 38.04 -0.29 8.34
C ALA A 79 36.53 -0.35 8.06
N ARG A 80 35.74 -0.55 9.12
CA ARG A 80 34.28 -0.67 9.03
C ARG A 80 33.58 0.12 10.14
N LEU A 81 32.49 0.77 9.79
CA LEU A 81 31.52 1.31 10.74
C LEU A 81 30.26 0.45 10.68
N GLU A 82 29.81 -0.01 11.84
CA GLU A 82 28.61 -0.84 11.96
C GLU A 82 27.57 -0.17 12.84
N ARG A 83 26.31 -0.32 12.45
CA ARG A 83 25.15 0.08 13.26
C ARG A 83 24.15 -1.06 13.31
N PRO A 84 23.64 -1.46 14.49
CA PRO A 84 22.56 -2.44 14.57
C PRO A 84 21.34 -1.99 13.74
N VAL A 85 20.72 -2.94 13.05
CA VAL A 85 19.38 -2.73 12.45
C VAL A 85 18.40 -2.41 13.59
N PRO A 86 17.61 -1.33 13.50
CA PRO A 86 16.63 -1.01 14.53
C PRO A 86 15.68 -2.18 14.79
N ARG A 87 15.34 -2.43 16.06
CA ARG A 87 14.37 -3.47 16.42
C ARG A 87 13.03 -3.22 15.71
N GLY A 88 12.46 -4.29 15.12
CA GLY A 88 11.21 -4.21 14.38
C GLY A 88 11.34 -3.59 12.98
N TYR A 89 12.54 -3.56 12.39
CA TYR A 89 12.77 -3.11 11.02
C TYR A 89 13.61 -4.13 10.24
N ALA A 90 13.38 -4.15 8.92
CA ALA A 90 14.24 -4.82 7.96
C ALA A 90 14.88 -3.76 7.07
N CYS A 91 16.21 -3.78 6.96
CA CYS A 91 16.97 -2.78 6.20
C CYS A 91 17.56 -3.39 4.93
N ARG A 92 17.67 -2.57 3.88
CA ARG A 92 18.37 -2.91 2.64
C ARG A 92 19.19 -1.73 2.14
N VAL A 93 20.25 -2.02 1.39
CA VAL A 93 21.01 -1.00 0.66
C VAL A 93 20.16 -0.51 -0.52
N THR A 94 20.02 0.80 -0.68
CA THR A 94 19.27 1.42 -1.79
C THR A 94 20.15 2.13 -2.79
N ALA A 95 21.32 2.56 -2.35
CA ALA A 95 22.37 3.18 -3.15
C ALA A 95 23.69 3.07 -2.36
N PRO A 96 24.86 3.27 -2.97
CA PRO A 96 26.12 3.36 -2.23
C PRO A 96 26.00 4.34 -1.07
N GLY A 97 26.29 3.88 0.14
CA GLY A 97 26.20 4.72 1.34
C GLY A 97 24.79 4.96 1.87
N ARG A 98 23.74 4.35 1.32
CA ARG A 98 22.35 4.57 1.76
C ARG A 98 21.62 3.27 2.11
N PHE A 99 20.98 3.28 3.27
CA PHE A 99 20.10 2.22 3.74
C PHE A 99 18.68 2.73 3.88
N ARG A 100 17.72 1.87 3.53
CA ARG A 100 16.31 2.06 3.84
C ARG A 100 15.82 0.92 4.71
N CYS A 101 15.35 1.27 5.90
CA CYS A 101 14.76 0.38 6.87
C CYS A 101 13.25 0.53 6.87
N THR A 102 12.54 -0.58 6.70
CA THR A 102 11.08 -0.64 6.72
C THR A 102 10.63 -1.41 7.96
N SER A 103 9.65 -0.87 8.69
CA SER A 103 9.04 -1.56 9.82
C SER A 103 8.58 -2.97 9.44
N THR A 104 8.95 -3.97 10.24
CA THR A 104 8.48 -5.36 10.14
C THR A 104 7.21 -5.59 10.96
N ALA A 105 6.77 -4.61 11.76
CA ALA A 105 5.49 -4.70 12.44
C ALA A 105 4.37 -4.91 11.41
N PRO A 106 3.43 -5.84 11.67
CA PRO A 106 2.32 -6.08 10.75
C PRO A 106 1.52 -4.79 10.59
N SER A 107 1.34 -4.34 9.34
CA SER A 107 0.58 -3.12 9.09
C SER A 107 -0.86 -3.26 9.59
N PRO A 108 -1.46 -2.19 10.13
CA PRO A 108 -2.82 -2.22 10.63
C PRO A 108 -3.79 -2.74 9.56
N VAL A 109 -4.51 -3.80 9.90
CA VAL A 109 -5.59 -4.32 9.07
C VAL A 109 -6.77 -3.38 9.20
N VAL A 110 -7.20 -2.80 8.08
CA VAL A 110 -8.42 -1.97 8.01
C VAL A 110 -9.64 -2.87 8.01
N ARG A 111 -9.61 -3.91 7.16
CA ARG A 111 -10.72 -4.86 7.01
C ARG A 111 -10.17 -6.22 6.62
N ARG A 112 -10.87 -7.27 7.04
CA ARG A 112 -10.69 -8.61 6.50
C ARG A 112 -12.00 -9.35 6.45
N GLY A 113 -12.11 -10.31 5.54
CA GLY A 113 -13.29 -11.15 5.48
C GLY A 113 -13.23 -12.20 4.39
N THR A 114 -14.25 -13.06 4.42
CA THR A 114 -14.54 -14.02 3.37
C THR A 114 -15.92 -13.71 2.83
N VAL A 115 -16.08 -13.74 1.51
CA VAL A 115 -17.33 -13.39 0.86
C VAL A 115 -17.52 -14.23 -0.39
N PHE A 116 -18.76 -14.66 -0.60
CA PHE A 116 -19.17 -15.27 -1.86
C PHE A 116 -19.68 -14.16 -2.78
N LEU A 117 -18.91 -13.87 -3.83
CA LEU A 117 -19.26 -12.86 -4.82
C LEU A 117 -20.00 -13.54 -5.97
N ARG A 118 -21.29 -13.21 -6.13
CA ARG A 118 -22.11 -13.72 -7.25
C ARG A 118 -21.62 -13.16 -8.58
N ASN A 119 -21.91 -13.88 -9.66
CA ASN A 119 -21.59 -13.41 -11.02
C ASN A 119 -22.17 -12.00 -11.27
N SER A 120 -21.34 -11.13 -11.83
CA SER A 120 -21.65 -9.72 -12.12
C SER A 120 -21.91 -8.83 -10.91
N TYR A 121 -21.55 -9.26 -9.69
CA TYR A 121 -21.65 -8.44 -8.49
C TYR A 121 -20.33 -7.74 -8.16
N THR A 122 -20.46 -6.61 -7.48
CA THR A 122 -19.34 -5.79 -7.03
C THR A 122 -19.12 -5.90 -5.53
N ILE A 123 -17.92 -5.57 -5.06
CA ILE A 123 -17.57 -5.50 -3.65
C ILE A 123 -16.72 -4.27 -3.36
N ASP A 124 -17.05 -3.61 -2.26
CA ASP A 124 -16.21 -2.65 -1.56
C ASP A 124 -15.33 -3.42 -0.56
N LEU A 125 -14.02 -3.37 -0.75
CA LEU A 125 -13.02 -4.11 0.03
C LEU A 125 -12.63 -3.35 1.31
N ASP A 126 -12.96 -2.06 1.42
CA ASP A 126 -12.78 -1.27 2.64
C ASP A 126 -13.90 -1.59 3.66
N THR A 127 -15.15 -1.72 3.19
CA THR A 127 -16.31 -1.99 4.06
C THR A 127 -16.76 -3.45 4.08
N GLY A 128 -16.43 -4.22 3.05
CA GLY A 128 -16.91 -5.57 2.81
C GLY A 128 -18.33 -5.67 2.27
N ARG A 129 -18.95 -4.53 1.91
CA ARG A 129 -20.31 -4.51 1.34
C ARG A 129 -20.29 -5.00 -0.10
N VAL A 130 -21.27 -5.82 -0.44
CA VAL A 130 -21.50 -6.32 -1.79
C VAL A 130 -22.57 -5.46 -2.46
N GLY A 131 -22.30 -5.00 -3.68
CA GLY A 131 -23.15 -4.06 -4.42
C GLY A 131 -22.95 -2.59 -4.02
N GLY A 132 -23.54 -1.68 -4.82
CA GLY A 132 -23.52 -0.23 -4.58
C GLY A 132 -22.36 0.53 -5.23
N GLY A 133 -22.40 1.88 -5.15
CA GLY A 133 -21.46 2.79 -5.82
C GLY A 133 -20.06 2.90 -5.18
N GLY A 134 -19.88 2.33 -3.99
CA GLY A 134 -18.60 2.32 -3.25
C GLY A 134 -17.64 1.21 -3.69
N ALA A 135 -18.01 0.37 -4.64
CA ALA A 135 -17.23 -0.82 -4.96
C ALA A 135 -15.82 -0.53 -5.47
N ASP A 136 -14.91 -1.45 -5.15
CA ASP A 136 -13.52 -1.48 -5.61
C ASP A 136 -13.30 -2.51 -6.71
N LEU A 137 -13.99 -3.66 -6.59
CA LEU A 137 -13.80 -4.83 -7.42
C LEU A 137 -15.14 -5.33 -7.95
N TRP A 138 -15.17 -5.70 -9.23
CA TRP A 138 -16.30 -6.29 -9.92
C TRP A 138 -15.94 -7.69 -10.41
N LEU A 139 -16.78 -8.68 -10.11
CA LEU A 139 -16.68 -9.99 -10.75
C LEU A 139 -17.52 -9.95 -12.04
N HIS A 140 -16.93 -9.50 -13.13
CA HIS A 140 -17.58 -9.46 -14.43
C HIS A 140 -17.66 -10.87 -15.03
N ALA A 141 -18.88 -11.40 -15.17
CA ALA A 141 -19.13 -12.69 -15.79
C ALA A 141 -19.59 -12.50 -17.23
N ILE A 142 -18.67 -12.72 -18.18
CA ILE A 142 -18.99 -12.72 -19.62
C ILE A 142 -19.78 -14.00 -19.95
N THR A 143 -19.34 -15.13 -19.40
CA THR A 143 -20.10 -16.39 -19.40
C THR A 143 -19.95 -17.08 -18.04
N ARG A 144 -20.64 -18.21 -17.82
CA ARG A 144 -20.48 -19.01 -16.58
C ARG A 144 -19.03 -19.47 -16.36
N SER A 145 -18.29 -19.72 -17.44
CA SER A 145 -16.89 -20.17 -17.40
C SER A 145 -15.88 -19.04 -17.63
N ASN A 146 -16.26 -17.97 -18.32
CA ASN A 146 -15.41 -16.82 -18.58
C ASN A 146 -15.75 -15.67 -17.63
N ARG A 147 -14.96 -15.57 -16.56
CA ARG A 147 -15.12 -14.57 -15.49
C ARG A 147 -13.84 -13.80 -15.28
N ARG A 148 -14.00 -12.51 -15.03
CA ARG A 148 -12.89 -11.58 -14.79
C ARG A 148 -13.14 -10.79 -13.52
N PHE A 149 -12.10 -10.57 -12.75
CA PHE A 149 -12.08 -9.48 -11.81
C PHE A 149 -11.72 -8.20 -12.54
N GLU A 150 -12.52 -7.16 -12.37
CA GLU A 150 -12.30 -5.84 -12.93
C GLU A 150 -12.34 -4.81 -11.82
N VAL A 151 -11.56 -3.75 -11.93
CA VAL A 151 -11.68 -2.63 -11.00
C VAL A 151 -12.95 -1.85 -11.30
N ALA A 152 -13.74 -1.55 -10.28
CA ALA A 152 -15.07 -0.95 -10.47
C ALA A 152 -15.01 0.51 -10.95
N LYS A 153 -13.87 1.21 -10.81
CA LYS A 153 -13.72 2.63 -11.19
C LYS A 153 -12.44 2.86 -12.01
N PRO A 154 -12.42 3.83 -12.95
CA PRO A 154 -11.27 4.12 -13.81
C PRO A 154 -10.00 4.56 -13.08
N ALA A 155 -10.10 5.09 -11.86
CA ALA A 155 -8.94 5.49 -11.05
C ALA A 155 -8.29 4.32 -10.30
N LEU A 156 -9.03 3.24 -10.08
CA LEU A 156 -8.54 2.07 -9.35
C LEU A 156 -7.68 1.19 -10.26
N ARG A 157 -6.79 0.42 -9.66
CA ARG A 157 -5.88 -0.47 -10.38
C ARG A 157 -5.64 -1.74 -9.59
N MET A 158 -5.27 -2.80 -10.31
CA MET A 158 -4.93 -4.09 -9.72
C MET A 158 -3.61 -4.65 -10.27
N SER A 159 -3.04 -5.59 -9.54
CA SER A 159 -1.88 -6.39 -9.95
C SER A 159 -2.02 -7.80 -9.41
N TRP A 160 -1.44 -8.79 -10.09
CA TRP A 160 -1.29 -10.12 -9.51
C TRP A 160 0.11 -10.29 -8.94
N VAL A 161 0.21 -11.04 -7.86
CA VAL A 161 1.49 -11.37 -7.26
C VAL A 161 1.47 -12.79 -6.77
N ARG A 162 2.66 -13.36 -6.56
CA ARG A 162 2.80 -14.63 -5.85
C ARG A 162 2.21 -14.50 -4.45
N ARG A 163 1.56 -15.57 -3.98
CA ARG A 163 1.06 -15.68 -2.60
C ARG A 163 2.26 -15.54 -1.64
N GLY A 164 2.09 -14.76 -0.58
CA GLY A 164 3.17 -14.36 0.33
C GLY A 164 3.73 -12.96 0.08
N THR A 165 3.64 -12.43 -1.15
CA THR A 165 4.04 -11.04 -1.43
C THR A 165 3.13 -10.06 -0.69
N ASP A 166 3.67 -9.09 0.05
CA ASP A 166 2.85 -8.03 0.63
C ASP A 166 2.41 -7.03 -0.45
N CYS A 167 1.10 -6.88 -0.65
CA CYS A 167 0.54 -6.00 -1.68
C CYS A 167 0.93 -4.53 -1.49
N ARG A 168 1.30 -4.09 -0.28
CA ARG A 168 1.83 -2.74 -0.03
C ARG A 168 3.18 -2.47 -0.72
N THR A 169 3.95 -3.52 -1.00
CA THR A 169 5.24 -3.41 -1.68
C THR A 169 5.10 -3.28 -3.21
N VAL A 170 3.90 -3.52 -3.73
CA VAL A 170 3.60 -3.38 -5.16
C VAL A 170 3.57 -1.89 -5.51
N ARG A 171 4.54 -1.47 -6.33
CA ARG A 171 4.64 -0.08 -6.78
C ARG A 171 3.71 0.21 -7.95
N ASN A 172 3.63 -0.74 -8.88
CA ASN A 172 2.88 -0.59 -10.11
C ASN A 172 1.67 -1.54 -10.12
N PHE A 173 0.50 -1.00 -10.41
CA PHE A 173 -0.73 -1.75 -10.63
C PHE A 173 -1.15 -1.57 -12.08
N PRO A 174 -0.56 -2.34 -13.02
CA PRO A 174 -0.72 -2.05 -14.45
C PRO A 174 -2.07 -2.52 -15.01
N ARG A 175 -2.84 -3.32 -14.26
CA ARG A 175 -4.03 -4.00 -14.78
C ARG A 175 -5.30 -3.34 -14.30
N ARG A 176 -6.33 -3.39 -15.16
CA ARG A 176 -7.72 -3.02 -14.82
C ARG A 176 -8.64 -4.23 -14.75
N GLN A 177 -8.22 -5.35 -15.34
CA GLN A 177 -8.96 -6.60 -15.34
C GLN A 177 -8.02 -7.81 -15.31
N MET A 178 -8.52 -8.94 -14.83
CA MET A 178 -7.83 -10.22 -14.79
C MET A 178 -8.82 -11.38 -14.80
N GLY A 179 -8.55 -12.42 -15.59
CA GLY A 179 -9.33 -13.67 -15.54
C GLY A 179 -9.25 -14.31 -14.15
N VAL A 180 -10.39 -14.74 -13.60
CA VAL A 180 -10.44 -15.36 -12.26
C VAL A 180 -9.56 -16.60 -12.20
N THR A 181 -9.56 -17.41 -13.25
CA THR A 181 -8.75 -18.65 -13.36
C THR A 181 -7.25 -18.39 -13.43
N ALA A 182 -6.82 -17.20 -13.85
CA ALA A 182 -5.41 -16.81 -13.82
C ALA A 182 -4.90 -16.60 -12.38
N ILE A 183 -5.80 -16.35 -11.43
CA ILE A 183 -5.49 -16.29 -9.99
C ILE A 183 -5.47 -17.71 -9.45
N GLY A 184 -4.45 -18.47 -9.84
CA GLY A 184 -4.22 -19.82 -9.34
C GLY A 184 -3.91 -19.83 -7.83
N PRO A 185 -3.83 -21.01 -7.19
CA PRO A 185 -3.67 -21.15 -5.74
C PRO A 185 -2.37 -20.53 -5.18
N ARG A 186 -1.37 -20.34 -6.05
CA ARG A 186 -0.08 -19.71 -5.75
C ARG A 186 -0.05 -18.20 -5.98
N HIS A 187 -1.18 -17.61 -6.38
CA HIS A 187 -1.30 -16.18 -6.68
C HIS A 187 -2.39 -15.53 -5.83
N LYS A 188 -2.31 -14.21 -5.75
CA LYS A 188 -3.36 -13.36 -5.20
C LYS A 188 -3.42 -12.06 -5.99
N LEU A 189 -4.55 -11.39 -5.90
CA LEU A 189 -4.75 -10.07 -6.46
C LEU A 189 -4.42 -9.00 -5.42
N CYS A 190 -3.70 -7.97 -5.83
CA CYS A 190 -3.53 -6.74 -5.09
C CYS A 190 -4.40 -5.67 -5.75
N VAL A 191 -5.27 -5.02 -4.98
CA VAL A 191 -6.23 -4.02 -5.47
C VAL A 191 -6.02 -2.73 -4.70
N LEU A 192 -5.89 -1.60 -5.40
CA LEU A 192 -6.02 -0.28 -4.79
C LEU A 192 -7.50 0.00 -4.56
N THR A 193 -7.88 0.31 -3.34
CA THR A 193 -9.27 0.58 -2.96
C THR A 193 -9.60 2.08 -3.05
N THR A 194 -10.88 2.40 -3.06
CA THR A 194 -11.40 3.77 -3.09
C THR A 194 -11.02 4.57 -1.85
N GLY A 195 -10.84 3.93 -0.69
CA GLY A 195 -10.30 4.56 0.52
C GLY A 195 -8.78 4.79 0.50
N GLY A 196 -8.10 4.53 -0.61
CA GLY A 196 -6.64 4.68 -0.72
C GLY A 196 -5.84 3.56 -0.06
N ASN A 197 -6.51 2.48 0.38
CA ASN A 197 -5.89 1.32 0.97
C ASN A 197 -5.45 0.32 -0.11
N VAL A 198 -4.78 -0.75 0.32
CA VAL A 198 -4.44 -1.88 -0.54
C VAL A 198 -5.08 -3.15 0.00
N ALA A 199 -5.88 -3.80 -0.83
CA ALA A 199 -6.48 -5.10 -0.54
C ALA A 199 -5.69 -6.24 -1.19
N SER A 200 -5.42 -7.29 -0.42
CA SER A 200 -5.03 -8.61 -0.92
C SER A 200 -6.28 -9.45 -1.09
N VAL A 201 -6.54 -10.00 -2.27
CA VAL A 201 -7.70 -10.87 -2.55
C VAL A 201 -7.22 -12.22 -3.06
N THR A 202 -7.68 -13.30 -2.43
CA THR A 202 -7.36 -14.68 -2.80
C THR A 202 -8.63 -15.41 -3.17
N VAL A 203 -8.59 -16.15 -4.29
CA VAL A 203 -9.70 -17.00 -4.70
C VAL A 203 -9.64 -18.31 -3.91
N GLN A 204 -10.70 -18.61 -3.17
CA GLN A 204 -10.80 -19.83 -2.37
C GLN A 204 -11.56 -20.93 -3.12
N ARG A 205 -12.64 -20.55 -3.80
CA ARG A 205 -13.49 -21.49 -4.54
C ARG A 205 -14.17 -20.81 -5.71
N ILE A 206 -14.28 -21.51 -6.83
CA ILE A 206 -15.00 -21.07 -8.02
C ILE A 206 -16.19 -22.02 -8.19
N THR A 207 -17.42 -21.48 -8.25
CA THR A 207 -18.65 -22.25 -8.50
C THR A 207 -19.33 -21.77 -9.77
N PRO A 208 -20.40 -22.42 -10.29
CA PRO A 208 -21.15 -21.89 -11.43
C PRO A 208 -21.80 -20.52 -11.17
N SER A 209 -22.20 -20.25 -9.93
CA SER A 209 -22.95 -19.05 -9.53
C SER A 209 -22.08 -17.87 -9.08
N GLY A 210 -20.79 -18.09 -8.84
CA GLY A 210 -19.90 -17.05 -8.34
C GLY A 210 -18.53 -17.55 -7.91
N VAL A 211 -17.84 -16.72 -7.12
CA VAL A 211 -16.50 -16.98 -6.61
C VAL A 211 -16.45 -16.63 -5.13
N GLN A 212 -15.99 -17.57 -4.31
CA GLN A 212 -15.64 -17.30 -2.93
C GLN A 212 -14.23 -16.71 -2.86
N ILE A 213 -14.13 -15.52 -2.30
CA ILE A 213 -12.85 -14.83 -2.09
C ILE A 213 -12.61 -14.61 -0.60
N GLU A 214 -11.34 -14.64 -0.22
CA GLU A 214 -10.85 -14.09 1.04
C GLU A 214 -10.11 -12.80 0.73
N TYR A 215 -10.33 -11.76 1.53
CA TYR A 215 -9.62 -10.50 1.37
C TYR A 215 -9.12 -9.92 2.69
N VAL A 216 -8.01 -9.19 2.60
CA VAL A 216 -7.43 -8.41 3.69
C VAL A 216 -7.01 -7.06 3.14
N THR A 217 -7.59 -6.01 3.70
CA THR A 217 -7.34 -4.61 3.35
C THR A 217 -6.47 -3.97 4.43
N LYS A 218 -5.39 -3.33 4.00
CA LYS A 218 -4.41 -2.68 4.87
C LYS A 218 -4.17 -1.25 4.40
N ARG A 219 -3.83 -0.37 5.33
CA ARG A 219 -3.36 0.98 4.98
C ARG A 219 -2.11 0.88 4.10
N ARG A 220 -2.07 1.68 3.03
CA ARG A 220 -0.93 1.73 2.11
C ARG A 220 0.27 2.39 2.78
#